data_AF-A0A482T7F8-F1
#
_entry.id   AF-A0A482T7F8-F1
#
_cell.length_a   1.000
_cell.length_b   1.000
_cell.length_c   1.000
_cell.angle_alpha   90.00
_cell.angle_beta   90.00
_cell.angle_gamma   90.00
#
_symmetry.space_group_name_H-M   'P 1'
#
loop_
_entity.id
_entity.type
_entity.pdbx_description
1 polymer ?
#
loop_
_entity_poly.entity_id
_entity_poly.type
_entity_poly.pdbx_seq_one_letter_code
_entity_poly.pdbx_strand_id
1 'polypeptide(L)'
;MKRRAFLAASTLSIAGISGCLGDTEYRVTEMTTKELTGPLSVSVDLTAANAVIEHPAEFTLTIENTGNDPVRIRSYYVWPFGVLALAQSPNPGEDNKWLPRLFSPSYKTSDRVEVKPNGMSLSSEPLIRALEPGETVTRQYKLHGEDLSSAGTYYTVPNFDGRGSSYTTGDDWTPLDYHAKLTITEKKRLPL
;
A
#
# COMPACT_ATOMS: atom_id res chain seq x y z
N MET A 1 -1.13 64.54 -13.40
CA MET A 1 -2.33 63.67 -13.23
C MET A 1 -2.94 63.36 -14.59
N LYS A 2 -2.82 62.12 -15.09
CA LYS A 2 -3.73 61.53 -16.08
C LYS A 2 -3.79 60.03 -15.81
N ARG A 3 -4.90 59.58 -15.23
CA ARG A 3 -5.20 58.18 -14.96
C ARG A 3 -5.69 57.54 -16.25
N ARG A 4 -5.10 56.40 -16.65
CA ARG A 4 -5.69 55.52 -17.67
C ARG A 4 -5.64 54.09 -17.11
N ALA A 5 -6.80 53.63 -16.70
CA ALA A 5 -7.07 52.25 -16.33
C ALA A 5 -7.14 51.41 -17.62
N PHE A 6 -6.41 50.30 -17.66
CA PHE A 6 -6.65 49.23 -18.62
C PHE A 6 -7.23 48.05 -17.85
N LEU A 7 -8.55 47.84 -18.01
CA LEU A 7 -9.17 46.56 -17.72
C LEU A 7 -8.63 45.55 -18.73
N ALA A 8 -7.81 44.61 -18.28
CA ALA A 8 -7.53 43.39 -19.04
C ALA A 8 -8.65 42.40 -18.71
N ALA A 9 -9.55 42.18 -19.68
CA ALA A 9 -10.58 41.17 -19.61
C ALA A 9 -9.91 39.78 -19.59
N SER A 10 -10.10 39.07 -18.48
CA SER A 10 -9.71 37.68 -18.31
C SER A 10 -10.68 36.78 -19.07
N THR A 11 -10.35 36.42 -20.31
CA THR A 11 -10.94 35.23 -20.94
C THR A 11 -10.26 34.01 -20.34
N LEU A 12 -10.83 33.47 -19.26
CA LEU A 12 -10.56 32.10 -18.84
C LEU A 12 -11.14 31.20 -19.93
N SER A 13 -10.31 30.80 -20.88
CA SER A 13 -10.58 29.67 -21.74
C SER A 13 -10.66 28.44 -20.83
N ILE A 14 -11.87 28.09 -20.40
CA ILE A 14 -12.17 26.75 -19.91
C ILE A 14 -12.04 25.85 -21.13
N ALA A 15 -10.80 25.45 -21.44
CA ALA A 15 -10.57 24.28 -22.25
C ALA A 15 -11.17 23.13 -21.44
N GLY A 16 -12.41 22.77 -21.78
CA GLY A 16 -13.04 21.55 -21.31
C GLY A 16 -12.13 20.41 -21.70
N ILE A 17 -11.36 19.92 -20.74
CA ILE A 17 -10.67 18.66 -20.86
C ILE A 17 -11.80 17.64 -20.88
N SER A 18 -12.30 17.34 -22.09
CA SER A 18 -12.97 16.08 -22.35
C SER A 18 -11.91 15.00 -22.18
N GLY A 19 -11.56 14.73 -20.92
CA GLY A 19 -10.72 13.62 -20.54
C GLY A 19 -11.43 12.36 -21.00
N CYS A 20 -10.66 11.47 -21.63
CA CYS A 20 -11.07 10.16 -22.10
C CYS A 20 -12.02 9.46 -21.11
N LEU A 21 -12.93 8.67 -21.69
CA LEU A 21 -13.88 7.83 -20.96
C LEU A 21 -13.24 7.12 -19.76
N GLY A 22 -13.81 7.31 -18.56
CA GLY A 22 -13.99 6.19 -17.62
C GLY A 22 -12.87 5.85 -16.63
N ASP A 23 -12.09 6.79 -16.12
CA ASP A 23 -11.27 6.50 -14.93
C ASP A 23 -12.18 6.43 -13.69
N THR A 24 -12.60 5.21 -13.34
CA THR A 24 -13.32 4.94 -12.10
C THR A 24 -12.42 5.31 -10.94
N GLU A 25 -12.83 6.29 -10.14
CA GLU A 25 -12.15 6.65 -8.91
C GLU A 25 -12.60 5.75 -7.77
N TYR A 26 -11.71 5.45 -6.84
CA TYR A 26 -11.99 4.56 -5.72
C TYR A 26 -11.78 5.25 -4.37
N ARG A 27 -12.43 4.68 -3.36
CA ARG A 27 -12.24 5.07 -1.95
C ARG A 27 -12.16 3.83 -1.08
N VAL A 28 -11.14 3.79 -0.22
CA VAL A 28 -11.04 2.84 0.88
C VAL A 28 -11.97 3.33 1.99
N THR A 29 -12.94 2.52 2.38
CA THR A 29 -13.94 2.87 3.41
C THR A 29 -13.63 2.24 4.75
N GLU A 30 -12.90 1.12 4.76
CA GLU A 30 -12.57 0.37 5.96
C GLU A 30 -11.25 -0.35 5.76
N MET A 31 -10.45 -0.43 6.83
CA MET A 31 -9.22 -1.20 6.86
C MET A 31 -9.06 -1.86 8.23
N THR A 32 -8.83 -3.17 8.27
CA THR A 32 -8.64 -3.94 9.50
C THR A 32 -7.55 -4.99 9.33
N THR A 33 -6.83 -5.33 10.39
CA THR A 33 -5.84 -6.41 10.41
C THR A 33 -6.36 -7.62 11.17
N LYS A 34 -5.88 -8.80 10.77
CA LYS A 34 -6.07 -10.02 11.56
C LYS A 34 -5.15 -9.97 12.78
N GLU A 35 -5.69 -10.29 13.95
CA GLU A 35 -4.91 -10.51 15.16
C GLU A 35 -3.92 -11.66 14.96
N LEU A 36 -2.65 -11.41 15.28
CA LEU A 36 -1.61 -12.43 15.22
C LEU A 36 -1.55 -13.18 16.55
N THR A 37 -1.36 -14.49 16.48
CA THR A 37 -0.98 -15.27 17.66
C THR A 37 0.53 -15.12 17.86
N GLY A 38 0.95 -14.69 19.05
CA GLY A 38 2.36 -14.61 19.42
C GLY A 38 2.77 -13.25 19.99
N PRO A 39 4.09 -12.94 20.00
CA PRO A 39 4.64 -11.73 20.61
C PRO A 39 4.56 -10.49 19.69
N LEU A 40 3.93 -10.62 18.52
CA LEU A 40 3.85 -9.55 17.54
C LEU A 40 2.40 -9.08 17.40
N SER A 41 2.19 -7.77 17.42
CA SER A 41 0.92 -7.14 17.05
C SER A 41 1.12 -6.37 15.74
N VAL A 42 0.10 -6.40 14.86
CA VAL A 42 0.10 -5.63 13.61
C VAL A 42 -1.17 -4.80 13.53
N SER A 43 -1.00 -3.49 13.37
CA SER A 43 -2.10 -2.54 13.18
C SER A 43 -2.00 -1.85 11.83
N VAL A 44 -3.12 -1.26 11.42
CA VAL A 44 -3.24 -0.55 10.15
C VAL A 44 -4.04 0.74 10.32
N ASP A 45 -3.51 1.83 9.78
CA ASP A 45 -4.16 3.14 9.82
C ASP A 45 -4.32 3.71 8.41
N LEU A 46 -5.54 4.10 8.06
CA LEU A 46 -5.84 4.77 6.80
C LEU A 46 -5.57 6.27 6.93
N THR A 47 -4.57 6.77 6.21
CA THR A 47 -4.12 8.17 6.29
C THR A 47 -4.69 9.02 5.15
N ALA A 48 -4.95 8.43 3.99
CA ALA A 48 -5.70 9.04 2.89
C ALA A 48 -6.63 8.01 2.24
N ALA A 49 -7.93 8.29 2.23
CA ALA A 49 -8.92 7.30 1.82
C ALA A 49 -9.15 7.19 0.31
N ASN A 50 -8.92 8.26 -0.45
CA ASN A 50 -9.28 8.28 -1.87
C ASN A 50 -8.09 7.87 -2.73
N ALA A 51 -8.32 6.90 -3.62
CA ALA A 51 -7.44 6.52 -4.70
C ALA A 51 -8.02 7.11 -5.99
N VAL A 52 -7.57 8.32 -6.34
CA VAL A 52 -8.03 9.10 -7.49
C VAL A 52 -6.86 9.37 -8.43
N ILE A 53 -7.14 9.94 -9.60
CA ILE A 53 -6.12 10.24 -10.61
C ILE A 53 -5.04 11.16 -10.03
N GLU A 54 -5.44 12.17 -9.26
CA GLU A 54 -4.52 13.17 -8.71
C GLU A 54 -3.65 12.65 -7.56
N HIS A 55 -4.14 11.65 -6.81
CA HIS A 55 -3.43 11.13 -5.65
C HIS A 55 -3.87 9.70 -5.26
N PRO A 56 -2.93 8.86 -4.80
CA PRO A 56 -3.26 7.53 -4.31
C PRO A 56 -3.95 7.57 -2.94
N ALA A 57 -4.60 6.47 -2.58
CA ALA A 57 -4.94 6.21 -1.18
C ALA A 57 -3.67 5.81 -0.43
N GLU A 58 -3.59 6.18 0.85
CA GLU A 58 -2.40 5.96 1.68
C GLU A 58 -2.79 5.33 3.01
N PHE A 59 -2.04 4.32 3.43
CA PHE A 59 -2.20 3.69 4.75
C PHE A 59 -0.84 3.31 5.32
N THR A 60 -0.78 3.17 6.64
CA THR A 60 0.42 2.74 7.36
C THR A 60 0.17 1.40 8.03
N LEU A 61 1.11 0.47 7.84
CA LEU A 61 1.19 -0.75 8.63
C LEU A 61 2.22 -0.54 9.73
N THR A 62 1.87 -0.93 10.94
CA THR A 62 2.76 -0.89 12.10
C THR A 62 2.86 -2.29 12.68
N ILE A 63 4.08 -2.73 12.96
CA ILE A 63 4.33 -3.95 13.72
C ILE A 63 5.00 -3.59 15.04
N GLU A 64 4.54 -4.21 16.11
CA GLU A 64 5.03 -4.04 17.47
C GLU A 64 5.44 -5.39 18.05
N ASN A 65 6.56 -5.42 18.76
CA ASN A 65 6.87 -6.53 19.65
C ASN A 65 6.24 -6.27 21.02
N THR A 66 5.10 -6.92 21.29
CA THR A 66 4.37 -6.84 22.55
C THR A 66 4.85 -7.88 23.58
N GLY A 67 5.81 -8.73 23.19
CA GLY A 67 6.46 -9.70 24.06
C GLY A 67 7.57 -9.08 24.93
N ASN A 68 8.18 -9.94 25.75
CA ASN A 68 9.26 -9.55 26.67
C ASN A 68 10.67 -9.84 26.12
N ASP A 69 10.76 -10.56 25.01
CA ASP A 69 12.01 -11.00 24.39
C ASP A 69 12.16 -10.41 22.97
N PRO A 70 13.39 -10.20 22.47
CA PRO A 70 13.59 -9.74 21.10
C PRO A 70 13.01 -10.72 20.08
N VAL A 71 12.30 -10.21 19.07
CA VAL A 71 11.75 -11.02 17.98
C VAL A 71 12.57 -10.78 16.72
N ARG A 72 13.13 -11.84 16.13
CA ARG A 72 13.80 -11.74 14.83
C ARG A 72 12.77 -11.89 13.71
N ILE A 73 12.72 -10.93 12.80
CA ILE A 73 11.85 -10.95 11.63
C ILE A 73 12.71 -11.12 10.38
N ARG A 74 12.38 -12.15 9.61
CA ARG A 74 12.89 -12.42 8.27
C ARG A 74 11.87 -11.92 7.26
N SER A 75 12.32 -11.04 6.38
CA SER A 75 11.51 -10.45 5.31
C SER A 75 12.29 -10.46 4.01
N TYR A 76 11.61 -10.17 2.92
CA TYR A 76 12.23 -10.06 1.60
C TYR A 76 11.98 -8.66 1.05
N TYR A 77 12.96 -8.13 0.31
CA TYR A 77 12.92 -6.85 -0.40
C TYR A 77 12.89 -5.60 0.50
N VAL A 78 11.96 -5.51 1.46
CA VAL A 78 11.88 -4.44 2.45
C VAL A 78 11.49 -4.99 3.80
N TRP A 79 12.20 -4.60 4.85
CA TRP A 79 11.86 -5.03 6.20
C TRP A 79 10.84 -4.06 6.86
N PRO A 80 9.81 -4.56 7.60
CA PRO A 80 9.54 -5.97 7.94
C PRO A 80 8.49 -6.67 7.04
N PHE A 81 7.71 -5.89 6.29
CA PHE A 81 6.53 -6.38 5.56
C PHE A 81 6.82 -6.77 4.10
N GLY A 82 7.92 -6.29 3.52
CA GLY A 82 8.28 -6.57 2.14
C GLY A 82 7.47 -5.78 1.12
N VAL A 83 7.36 -6.35 -0.07
CA VAL A 83 6.59 -5.79 -1.17
C VAL A 83 5.21 -6.44 -1.20
N LEU A 84 4.18 -5.60 -1.14
CA LEU A 84 2.79 -6.03 -0.96
C LEU A 84 1.96 -5.79 -2.22
N ALA A 85 0.92 -6.61 -2.34
CA ALA A 85 -0.14 -6.52 -3.33
C ALA A 85 -1.49 -6.72 -2.65
N LEU A 86 -2.56 -6.48 -3.41
CA LEU A 86 -3.93 -6.74 -2.98
C LEU A 86 -4.53 -7.90 -3.78
N ALA A 87 -5.05 -8.89 -3.09
CA ALA A 87 -5.83 -9.98 -3.68
C ALA A 87 -7.32 -9.78 -3.36
N GLN A 88 -8.18 -9.88 -4.37
CA GLN A 88 -9.63 -9.69 -4.21
C GLN A 88 -10.29 -10.95 -3.65
N SER A 89 -11.23 -10.78 -2.72
CA SER A 89 -12.12 -11.85 -2.24
C SER A 89 -13.20 -12.19 -3.27
N PRO A 90 -13.67 -13.46 -3.40
CA PRO A 90 -13.33 -14.65 -2.60
C PRO A 90 -12.19 -15.50 -3.18
N ASN A 91 -11.50 -15.04 -4.23
CA ASN A 91 -10.46 -15.80 -4.93
C ASN A 91 -9.06 -15.22 -4.65
N PRO A 92 -8.56 -15.24 -3.40
CA PRO A 92 -7.20 -14.84 -3.11
C PRO A 92 -6.24 -15.91 -3.66
N GLY A 93 -5.70 -15.69 -4.86
CA GLY A 93 -4.61 -16.51 -5.41
C GLY A 93 -4.94 -17.44 -6.57
N GLU A 94 -6.18 -17.46 -7.10
CA GLU A 94 -6.46 -18.14 -8.37
C GLU A 94 -6.10 -17.20 -9.54
N ASP A 95 -4.99 -17.48 -10.24
CA ASP A 95 -4.62 -16.90 -11.55
C ASP A 95 -4.64 -15.36 -11.70
N ASN A 96 -4.44 -14.62 -10.61
CA ASN A 96 -4.27 -13.16 -10.69
C ASN A 96 -2.87 -12.79 -11.20
N LYS A 97 -2.64 -12.92 -12.52
CA LYS A 97 -1.42 -12.44 -13.19
C LYS A 97 -1.17 -10.94 -12.98
N TRP A 98 -2.16 -10.21 -12.49
CA TRP A 98 -2.09 -8.79 -12.20
C TRP A 98 -2.80 -8.48 -10.87
N LEU A 99 -2.04 -8.48 -9.79
CA LEU A 99 -2.51 -8.00 -8.49
C LEU A 99 -2.21 -6.49 -8.36
N PRO A 100 -3.17 -5.66 -7.92
CA PRO A 100 -2.90 -4.26 -7.58
C PRO A 100 -1.71 -4.17 -6.63
N ARG A 101 -0.65 -3.46 -7.05
CA ARG A 101 0.58 -3.37 -6.27
C ARG A 101 0.50 -2.21 -5.29
N LEU A 102 1.06 -2.42 -4.10
CA LEU A 102 1.18 -1.36 -3.12
C LEU A 102 2.56 -0.74 -3.21
N PHE A 103 2.61 0.57 -3.39
CA PHE A 103 3.86 1.31 -3.49
C PHE A 103 4.29 1.82 -2.12
N SER A 104 5.56 1.69 -1.77
CA SER A 104 6.09 2.27 -0.54
C SER A 104 7.25 3.21 -0.85
N PRO A 105 7.34 4.39 -0.20
CA PRO A 105 8.53 5.24 -0.27
C PRO A 105 9.82 4.48 0.11
N SER A 106 9.70 3.48 0.99
CA SER A 106 10.82 2.64 1.44
C SER A 106 11.48 1.83 0.31
N TYR A 107 10.80 1.64 -0.82
CA TYR A 107 11.36 0.94 -1.98
C TYR A 107 12.50 1.73 -2.62
N LYS A 108 12.45 3.07 -2.58
CA LYS A 108 13.48 3.94 -3.18
C LYS A 108 14.80 3.91 -2.42
N THR A 109 14.75 3.58 -1.13
CA THR A 109 15.91 3.55 -0.25
C THR A 109 16.43 2.13 0.00
N SER A 110 15.76 1.11 -0.57
CA SER A 110 16.19 -0.28 -0.46
C SER A 110 17.19 -0.59 -1.57
N ASP A 111 18.31 -1.21 -1.21
CA ASP A 111 19.26 -1.81 -2.15
C ASP A 111 18.71 -3.10 -2.78
N ARG A 112 17.56 -3.61 -2.29
CA ARG A 112 16.92 -4.86 -2.73
C ARG A 112 15.77 -4.65 -3.70
N VAL A 113 15.33 -3.41 -3.89
CA VAL A 113 14.20 -3.04 -4.76
C VAL A 113 14.63 -1.96 -5.72
N GLU A 114 14.65 -2.29 -7.01
CA GLU A 114 14.87 -1.31 -8.08
C GLU A 114 13.58 -1.14 -8.88
N VAL A 115 12.93 0.02 -8.74
CA VAL A 115 11.72 0.35 -9.52
C VAL A 115 12.13 0.80 -10.93
N LYS A 116 11.62 0.13 -11.96
CA LYS A 116 11.85 0.42 -13.38
C LYS A 116 10.55 0.90 -14.05
N PRO A 117 10.61 1.61 -15.19
CA PRO A 117 9.41 2.09 -15.89
C PRO A 117 8.37 1.01 -16.22
N ASN A 118 8.81 -0.24 -16.42
CA ASN A 118 7.96 -1.38 -16.78
C ASN A 118 7.97 -2.50 -15.73
N GLY A 119 8.47 -2.26 -14.51
CA GLY A 119 8.52 -3.32 -13.49
C GLY A 119 9.40 -3.03 -12.29
N MET A 120 9.83 -4.09 -11.62
CA MET A 120 10.65 -4.02 -10.42
C MET A 120 11.70 -5.13 -10.47
N SER A 121 12.96 -4.80 -10.21
CA SER A 121 14.01 -5.80 -9.98
C SER A 121 14.12 -6.05 -8.49
N LEU A 122 14.23 -7.32 -8.12
CA LEU A 122 14.14 -7.78 -6.74
C LEU A 122 15.31 -8.69 -6.39
N SER A 123 16.03 -8.38 -5.31
CA SER A 123 17.02 -9.29 -4.73
C SER A 123 16.35 -10.21 -3.71
N SER A 124 16.56 -11.52 -3.87
CA SER A 124 15.90 -12.56 -3.08
C SER A 124 16.60 -12.90 -1.75
N GLU A 125 17.74 -12.26 -1.45
CA GLU A 125 18.43 -12.47 -0.19
C GLU A 125 17.57 -11.91 0.98
N PRO A 126 17.33 -12.72 2.03
CA PRO A 126 16.47 -12.32 3.14
C PRO A 126 17.09 -11.21 3.99
N LEU A 127 16.26 -10.28 4.43
CA LEU A 127 16.59 -9.29 5.45
C LEU A 127 16.15 -9.84 6.81
N ILE A 128 17.10 -10.08 7.70
CA ILE A 128 16.84 -10.50 9.08
C ILE A 128 17.22 -9.37 10.03
N ARG A 129 16.27 -8.89 10.83
CA ARG A 129 16.51 -7.89 11.88
C ARG A 129 15.70 -8.24 13.13
N ALA A 130 16.22 -7.85 14.28
CA ALA A 130 15.50 -7.95 15.55
C ALA A 130 14.55 -6.76 15.71
N LEU A 131 13.45 -7.00 16.42
CA LEU A 131 12.54 -6.02 16.96
C LEU A 131 12.59 -6.21 18.48
N GLU A 132 13.15 -5.24 19.19
CA GLU A 132 13.31 -5.30 20.65
C GLU A 132 11.95 -5.24 21.37
N PRO A 133 11.84 -5.68 22.64
CA PRO A 133 10.60 -5.57 23.40
C PRO A 133 10.05 -4.14 23.43
N GLY A 134 8.79 -3.96 23.04
CA GLY A 134 8.12 -2.66 22.92
C GLY A 134 8.54 -1.83 21.71
N GLU A 135 9.47 -2.31 20.86
CA GLU A 135 9.85 -1.61 19.64
C GLU A 135 8.73 -1.69 18.60
N THR A 136 8.52 -0.58 17.89
CA THR A 136 7.54 -0.45 16.82
C THR A 136 8.20 -0.06 15.52
N VAL A 137 7.70 -0.59 14.41
CA VAL A 137 8.17 -0.25 13.06
C VAL A 137 6.98 0.01 12.16
N THR A 138 6.96 1.20 11.57
CA THR A 138 5.89 1.66 10.69
C THR A 138 6.36 1.76 9.24
N ARG A 139 5.49 1.38 8.30
CA ARG A 139 5.70 1.55 6.85
C ARG A 139 4.45 2.09 6.18
N GLN A 140 4.64 3.12 5.36
CA GLN A 140 3.58 3.65 4.51
C GLN A 140 3.47 2.87 3.20
N TYR A 141 2.25 2.63 2.77
CA TYR A 141 1.88 2.05 1.49
C TYR A 141 0.86 2.94 0.76
N LYS A 142 0.94 2.92 -0.56
CA LYS A 142 0.11 3.71 -1.47
C LYS A 142 -0.60 2.78 -2.45
N LEU A 143 -1.88 3.03 -2.66
CA LEU A 143 -2.74 2.34 -3.61
C LEU A 143 -3.21 3.33 -4.68
N HIS A 144 -2.80 3.09 -5.93
CA HIS A 144 -3.23 3.90 -7.07
C HIS A 144 -4.56 3.37 -7.61
N GLY A 145 -5.46 4.28 -7.99
CA GLY A 145 -6.79 3.91 -8.49
C GLY A 145 -6.73 3.14 -9.81
N GLU A 146 -5.77 3.48 -10.67
CA GLU A 146 -5.50 2.79 -11.94
C GLU A 146 -5.07 1.33 -11.79
N ASP A 147 -4.57 0.94 -10.61
CA ASP A 147 -4.21 -0.44 -10.30
C ASP A 147 -5.41 -1.31 -9.90
N LEU A 148 -6.60 -0.70 -9.68
CA LEU A 148 -7.81 -1.40 -9.27
C LEU A 148 -8.70 -1.70 -10.48
N SER A 149 -9.16 -2.95 -10.58
CA SER A 149 -10.09 -3.37 -11.63
C SER A 149 -11.56 -3.21 -11.23
N SER A 150 -11.87 -3.18 -9.93
CA SER A 150 -13.23 -3.11 -9.42
C SER A 150 -13.29 -2.75 -7.92
N ALA A 151 -14.48 -2.33 -7.45
CA ALA A 151 -14.76 -2.23 -6.02
C ALA A 151 -14.90 -3.62 -5.37
N GLY A 152 -14.74 -3.69 -4.05
CA GLY A 152 -14.91 -4.94 -3.30
C GLY A 152 -14.02 -5.04 -2.06
N THR A 153 -13.93 -6.26 -1.53
CA THR A 153 -13.04 -6.59 -0.42
C THR A 153 -11.72 -7.13 -0.96
N TYR A 154 -10.62 -6.56 -0.47
CA TYR A 154 -9.26 -6.94 -0.82
C TYR A 154 -8.47 -7.32 0.43
N TYR A 155 -7.45 -8.17 0.26
CA TYR A 155 -6.53 -8.57 1.32
C TYR A 155 -5.10 -8.30 0.90
N THR A 156 -4.27 -7.81 1.81
CA THR A 156 -2.83 -7.72 1.55
C THR A 156 -2.23 -9.11 1.41
N VAL A 157 -1.40 -9.28 0.39
CA VAL A 157 -0.63 -10.49 0.15
C VAL A 157 0.82 -10.14 -0.20
N PRO A 158 1.80 -11.01 0.12
CA PRO A 158 3.15 -10.89 -0.41
C PRO A 158 3.13 -10.94 -1.94
N ASN A 159 3.75 -9.97 -2.60
CA ASN A 159 3.55 -9.72 -4.03
C ASN A 159 4.46 -10.54 -4.95
N PHE A 160 5.45 -11.28 -4.44
CA PHE A 160 6.48 -11.91 -5.28
C PHE A 160 7.01 -13.26 -4.75
N ASP A 161 7.20 -14.20 -5.69
CA ASP A 161 7.88 -15.50 -5.55
C ASP A 161 7.36 -16.45 -4.45
N GLY A 162 6.15 -16.22 -3.93
CA GLY A 162 5.61 -17.01 -2.82
C GLY A 162 6.44 -16.90 -1.52
N ARG A 163 7.28 -15.87 -1.40
CA ARG A 163 8.16 -15.66 -0.24
C ARG A 163 7.48 -14.76 0.79
N GLY A 164 6.80 -15.37 1.75
CA GLY A 164 6.24 -14.67 2.91
C GLY A 164 7.30 -14.33 3.96
N SER A 165 7.05 -13.25 4.72
CA SER A 165 7.84 -12.94 5.91
C SER A 165 7.61 -14.00 7.00
N SER A 166 8.60 -14.18 7.87
CA SER A 166 8.52 -15.06 9.04
C SER A 166 9.18 -14.41 10.25
N TYR A 167 8.87 -14.89 11.45
CA TYR A 167 9.45 -14.42 12.69
C TYR A 167 9.87 -15.56 13.60
N THR A 168 10.74 -15.28 14.58
CA THR A 168 11.14 -16.24 15.61
C THR A 168 11.58 -15.53 16.90
N THR A 169 11.28 -16.13 18.05
CA THR A 169 11.87 -15.81 19.37
C THR A 169 12.91 -16.83 19.82
N GLY A 170 13.21 -17.83 18.98
CA GLY A 170 14.13 -18.92 19.26
C GLY A 170 14.76 -19.44 17.96
N ASP A 171 14.72 -20.75 17.75
CA ASP A 171 15.37 -21.38 16.59
C ASP A 171 14.42 -21.61 15.42
N ASP A 172 13.13 -21.83 15.68
CA ASP A 172 12.11 -22.13 14.67
C ASP A 172 11.44 -20.88 14.12
N TRP A 173 11.26 -20.83 12.80
CA TRP A 173 10.62 -19.72 12.11
C TRP A 173 9.12 -19.97 11.91
N THR A 174 8.29 -19.04 12.38
CA THR A 174 6.84 -19.04 12.19
C THR A 174 6.45 -18.06 11.07
N PRO A 175 5.52 -18.41 10.16
CA PRO A 175 5.01 -17.47 9.17
C PRO A 175 4.42 -16.22 9.82
N LEU A 176 4.75 -15.04 9.27
CA LEU A 176 4.15 -13.78 9.69
C LEU A 176 2.88 -13.54 8.86
N ASP A 177 1.75 -14.06 9.36
CA ASP A 177 0.45 -14.11 8.67
C ASP A 177 -0.40 -12.84 8.87
N TYR A 178 0.18 -11.67 8.57
CA TYR A 178 -0.51 -10.39 8.69
C TYR A 178 -1.28 -10.11 7.40
N HIS A 179 -2.61 -10.22 7.49
CA HIS A 179 -3.51 -9.82 6.42
C HIS A 179 -4.28 -8.58 6.86
N ALA A 180 -4.11 -7.48 6.13
CA ALA A 180 -5.00 -6.35 6.21
C ALA A 180 -6.13 -6.53 5.19
N LYS A 181 -7.37 -6.48 5.68
CA LYS A 181 -8.60 -6.43 4.88
C LYS A 181 -8.90 -4.97 4.54
N LEU A 182 -9.16 -4.69 3.27
CA LEU A 182 -9.57 -3.38 2.77
C LEU A 182 -10.95 -3.51 2.14
N THR A 183 -11.87 -2.62 2.51
CA THR A 183 -13.14 -2.44 1.79
C THR A 183 -13.02 -1.23 0.87
N ILE A 184 -13.20 -1.44 -0.44
CA ILE A 184 -13.05 -0.43 -1.48
C ILE A 184 -14.38 -0.22 -2.21
N THR A 185 -14.77 1.04 -2.38
CA THR A 185 -15.98 1.45 -3.10
C THR A 185 -15.66 2.38 -4.27
N GLU A 186 -16.46 2.35 -5.32
CA GLU A 186 -16.39 3.36 -6.38
C GLU A 186 -16.84 4.73 -5.88
N LYS A 187 -16.12 5.77 -6.29
CA LYS A 187 -16.47 7.16 -6.02
C LYS A 187 -17.34 7.65 -7.17
N LYS A 188 -18.64 7.83 -6.91
CA LYS A 188 -19.55 8.46 -7.87
C LYS A 188 -19.09 9.89 -8.12
N ARG A 189 -18.73 10.21 -9.36
CA ARG A 189 -18.59 11.60 -9.78
C ARG A 189 -19.96 12.26 -9.69
N LEU A 190 -20.07 13.36 -8.94
CA LEU A 190 -21.26 14.19 -8.97
C LEU A 190 -21.46 14.66 -10.42
N PRO A 191 -22.70 14.66 -10.95
CA PRO A 191 -22.94 15.25 -12.26
C PRO A 191 -22.52 16.72 -12.22
N LEU A 192 -21.71 17.13 -13.20
CA LEU A 192 -21.31 18.51 -13.44
C LEU A 192 -22.53 19.37 -13.82
#